data_AF-A0A7C4PNJ5-F1
#
_entry.id   AF-A0A7C4PNJ5-F1
#
_cell.length_a   1.000
_cell.length_b   1.000
_cell.length_c   1.000
_cell.angle_alpha   90.00
_cell.angle_beta   90.00
_cell.angle_gamma   90.00
#
_symmetry.space_group_name_H-M   'P 1'
#
loop_
_entity.id
_entity.type
_entity.pdbx_description
1 polymer ?
#
loop_
_entity_poly.entity_id
_entity_poly.type
_entity_poly.pdbx_seq_one_letter_code
_entity_poly.pdbx_strand_id
1 'polypeptide(L)'
;MMKSLAWTLVAGAVWWAASATSAQAAESVVARAHFAGMQALQKAAAGSRLVKAEALPASRQWEEQVAGKVAMMAPLVFNLGVPTNAAVTLRPLVNDWWQWGGLLEVKGQASQRQTLVAVRLPEERRTAWKQALDGLKSLPGAKVAWQEEGAWLVAVGGADAAAAVKRFATQIKSGKAPALSAETWLRAQFNMQELAPALGLPIEADWPEVSLEFSTRGEDVRVQGTLQFARAVAWKPEEWHIPRSIIREPLVSFTAANGVAPWLSKTRWFQGLGLKTAPNQVFGWSQAGMPLLVQAAARVDDATNTVTRLANRLPPVAYELIGGNKVGDFFWVSNRAELLWQGLPLMSPLLKATRNPDGQFVWVQMFPTSPGGTNPPPELFAQVSQRPNLVYYSWEITEHRMNSWRQWFQLLPLFSDVRQIPANLPGQAWLQAAAPLLGNTVTEITFVSPQKMNFVRRGPVGLTGFELNLVARALDLWGLPKDFGKLQKPPPKPITKP
;
A
#
# COMPACT_ATOMS: atom_id res chain seq x y z
N MET A 1 -23.62 13.49 4.17
CA MET A 1 -22.73 12.77 3.23
C MET A 1 -21.56 12.22 4.02
N MET A 2 -21.14 10.97 3.72
CA MET A 2 -20.15 10.15 4.45
C MET A 2 -19.22 9.53 3.42
N LYS A 3 -17.95 9.96 3.29
CA LYS A 3 -17.08 9.55 2.16
C LYS A 3 -15.55 9.67 2.46
N SER A 4 -14.85 8.70 3.06
CA SER A 4 -13.47 8.88 3.54
C SER A 4 -12.46 7.79 3.16
N LEU A 5 -12.80 6.50 3.17
CA LEU A 5 -11.83 5.40 3.04
C LEU A 5 -11.75 4.80 1.63
N ALA A 6 -12.89 4.57 0.98
CA ALA A 6 -12.84 4.19 -0.43
C ALA A 6 -12.25 5.35 -1.29
N TRP A 7 -12.27 6.60 -0.77
CA TRP A 7 -11.65 7.77 -1.40
C TRP A 7 -10.15 7.56 -1.46
N THR A 8 -9.52 7.09 -0.38
CA THR A 8 -8.08 6.86 -0.42
C THR A 8 -7.68 5.70 -1.31
N LEU A 9 -8.48 4.64 -1.39
CA LEU A 9 -8.18 3.50 -2.25
C LEU A 9 -8.22 3.89 -3.74
N VAL A 10 -9.17 4.73 -4.16
CA VAL A 10 -9.25 5.16 -5.57
C VAL A 10 -8.36 6.38 -5.84
N ALA A 11 -8.37 7.38 -4.96
CA ALA A 11 -7.57 8.59 -5.13
C ALA A 11 -6.07 8.28 -4.97
N GLY A 12 -5.67 7.46 -4.00
CA GLY A 12 -4.27 7.04 -3.87
C GLY A 12 -3.78 6.32 -5.11
N ALA A 13 -4.54 5.30 -5.55
CA ALA A 13 -4.26 4.46 -6.71
C ALA A 13 -4.05 5.22 -8.02
N VAL A 14 -5.00 6.09 -8.38
CA VAL A 14 -4.96 6.79 -9.66
C VAL A 14 -3.98 7.95 -9.63
N TRP A 15 -3.95 8.70 -8.54
CA TRP A 15 -3.10 9.88 -8.46
C TRP A 15 -1.62 9.52 -8.40
N TRP A 16 -1.29 8.38 -7.78
CA TRP A 16 0.04 7.80 -7.88
C TRP A 16 0.38 7.30 -9.27
N ALA A 17 -0.56 6.64 -9.95
CA ALA A 17 -0.31 6.20 -11.33
C ALA A 17 -0.12 7.39 -12.29
N ALA A 18 -0.81 8.51 -12.02
CA ALA A 18 -0.60 9.77 -12.71
C ALA A 18 0.73 10.46 -12.33
N SER A 19 1.41 10.07 -11.25
CA SER A 19 2.77 10.55 -10.94
C SER A 19 3.88 9.56 -11.31
N ALA A 20 3.54 8.28 -11.49
CA ALA A 20 4.50 7.22 -11.77
C ALA A 20 4.96 7.18 -13.23
N THR A 21 6.28 7.10 -13.41
CA THR A 21 6.99 7.13 -14.69
C THR A 21 7.55 5.75 -15.05
N SER A 22 7.39 5.33 -16.30
CA SER A 22 8.18 4.25 -16.89
C SER A 22 8.20 4.34 -18.43
N ALA A 23 9.07 3.55 -19.06
CA ALA A 23 9.59 3.69 -20.43
C ALA A 23 8.96 2.72 -21.47
N GLN A 24 7.78 2.14 -21.21
CA GLN A 24 7.13 1.19 -22.14
C GLN A 24 5.83 1.70 -22.79
N ALA A 25 5.41 1.02 -23.85
CA ALA A 25 4.60 1.52 -24.97
C ALA A 25 3.35 2.36 -24.61
N ALA A 26 3.01 3.32 -25.49
CA ALA A 26 1.97 4.34 -25.28
C ALA A 26 0.53 3.82 -25.01
N GLU A 27 0.25 2.52 -25.17
CA GLU A 27 -1.09 1.95 -24.99
C GLU A 27 -1.29 1.11 -23.71
N SER A 28 -0.24 0.86 -22.92
CA SER A 28 -0.40 0.06 -21.69
C SER A 28 -1.16 0.83 -20.61
N VAL A 29 -2.08 0.13 -19.93
CA VAL A 29 -2.77 0.66 -18.74
C VAL A 29 -1.78 0.64 -17.58
N VAL A 30 -1.46 1.80 -17.03
CA VAL A 30 -0.61 1.93 -15.83
C VAL A 30 -1.45 1.67 -14.59
N ALA A 31 -2.61 2.32 -14.52
CA ALA A 31 -3.62 1.99 -13.52
C ALA A 31 -5.03 2.26 -14.02
N ARG A 32 -5.98 1.52 -13.46
CA ARG A 32 -7.41 1.69 -13.70
C ARG A 32 -8.18 1.44 -12.42
N ALA A 33 -9.13 2.30 -12.11
CA ALA A 33 -10.08 2.12 -11.02
C ALA A 33 -11.51 2.26 -11.56
N HIS A 34 -12.36 1.28 -11.30
CA HIS A 34 -13.79 1.33 -11.57
C HIS A 34 -14.53 1.25 -10.24
N PHE A 35 -15.19 2.34 -9.86
CA PHE A 35 -15.93 2.48 -8.61
C PHE A 35 -17.43 2.55 -8.88
N ALA A 36 -18.24 1.81 -8.12
CA ALA A 36 -19.69 1.79 -8.26
C ALA A 36 -20.38 3.06 -7.74
N GLY A 37 -19.65 3.92 -7.03
CA GLY A 37 -20.19 5.12 -6.39
C GLY A 37 -20.60 4.88 -4.94
N MET A 38 -20.63 5.96 -4.17
CA MET A 38 -20.95 5.89 -2.74
C MET A 38 -22.36 5.36 -2.48
N GLN A 39 -23.32 5.70 -3.33
CA GLN A 39 -24.69 5.20 -3.16
C GLN A 39 -24.76 3.67 -3.30
N ALA A 40 -24.04 3.11 -4.28
CA ALA A 40 -23.93 1.67 -4.46
C ALA A 40 -23.17 1.01 -3.31
N LEU A 41 -22.06 1.62 -2.85
CA LEU A 41 -21.30 1.13 -1.70
C LEU A 41 -22.13 1.08 -0.42
N GLN A 42 -22.85 2.16 -0.09
CA GLN A 42 -23.71 2.21 1.11
C GLN A 42 -24.78 1.14 1.09
N LYS A 43 -25.33 0.83 -0.09
CA LYS A 43 -26.30 -0.26 -0.27
C LYS A 43 -25.65 -1.63 -0.16
N ALA A 44 -24.55 -1.86 -0.87
CA ALA A 44 -23.87 -3.17 -0.94
C ALA A 44 -23.14 -3.54 0.36
N ALA A 45 -22.75 -2.55 1.15
CA ALA A 45 -21.99 -2.70 2.38
C ALA A 45 -22.76 -2.25 3.62
N ALA A 46 -24.09 -2.18 3.56
CA ALA A 46 -24.94 -1.74 4.67
C ALA A 46 -24.63 -2.55 5.94
N GLY A 47 -24.38 -1.86 7.05
CA GLY A 47 -24.04 -2.49 8.33
C GLY A 47 -22.59 -2.97 8.48
N SER A 48 -21.77 -2.92 7.43
CA SER A 48 -20.35 -3.27 7.50
C SER A 48 -19.55 -2.29 8.37
N ARG A 49 -18.40 -2.75 8.86
CA ARG A 49 -17.46 -1.90 9.62
C ARG A 49 -16.89 -0.78 8.77
N LEU A 50 -16.73 -1.00 7.47
CA LEU A 50 -16.41 0.05 6.50
C LEU A 50 -17.44 1.17 6.56
N VAL A 51 -18.73 0.88 6.40
CA VAL A 51 -19.79 1.91 6.44
C VAL A 51 -19.89 2.57 7.81
N LYS A 52 -19.66 1.83 8.91
CA LYS A 52 -19.59 2.40 10.25
C LYS A 52 -18.41 3.39 10.40
N ALA A 53 -17.24 3.06 9.85
CA ALA A 53 -16.07 3.94 9.88
C ALA A 53 -16.29 5.19 9.02
N GLU A 54 -16.92 5.06 7.86
CA GLU A 54 -17.33 6.15 6.98
C GLU A 54 -18.29 7.14 7.66
N ALA A 55 -19.15 6.65 8.56
CA ALA A 55 -20.12 7.47 9.28
C ALA A 55 -19.53 8.33 10.42
N LEU A 56 -18.27 8.09 10.80
CA LEU A 56 -17.62 8.83 11.89
C LEU A 56 -17.50 10.33 11.56
N PRO A 57 -17.61 11.24 12.55
CA PRO A 57 -17.37 12.67 12.32
C PRO A 57 -15.99 12.97 11.72
N ALA A 58 -14.95 12.26 12.19
CA ALA A 58 -13.58 12.41 11.67
C ALA A 58 -13.45 12.03 10.18
N SER A 59 -14.32 11.15 9.68
CA SER A 59 -14.36 10.80 8.25
C SER A 59 -14.72 12.00 7.38
N ARG A 60 -15.54 12.94 7.86
CA ARG A 60 -15.93 14.14 7.09
C ARG A 60 -14.76 15.12 6.93
N GLN A 61 -13.99 15.34 7.99
CA GLN A 61 -12.81 16.21 7.90
C GLN A 61 -11.75 15.60 6.98
N TRP A 62 -11.57 14.27 7.06
CA TRP A 62 -10.68 13.54 6.16
C TRP A 62 -11.12 13.65 4.70
N GLU A 63 -12.40 13.44 4.44
CA GLU A 63 -13.03 13.59 3.13
C GLU A 63 -12.77 14.96 2.53
N GLU A 64 -13.06 16.02 3.28
CA GLU A 64 -12.93 17.40 2.82
C GLU A 64 -11.50 17.71 2.38
N GLN A 65 -10.51 17.28 3.18
CA GLN A 65 -9.09 17.41 2.88
C GLN A 65 -8.71 16.62 1.64
N VAL A 66 -9.09 15.34 1.55
CA VAL A 66 -8.73 14.46 0.42
C VAL A 66 -9.30 15.00 -0.88
N ALA A 67 -10.59 15.30 -0.92
CA ALA A 67 -11.20 15.81 -2.14
C ALA A 67 -10.65 17.22 -2.50
N GLY A 68 -10.12 17.97 -1.53
CA GLY A 68 -9.41 19.23 -1.78
C GLY A 68 -8.10 19.01 -2.49
N LYS A 69 -7.30 18.08 -1.98
CA LYS A 69 -6.01 17.71 -2.57
C LYS A 69 -6.16 17.07 -3.94
N VAL A 70 -7.15 16.20 -4.12
CA VAL A 70 -7.51 15.62 -5.42
C VAL A 70 -7.90 16.71 -6.42
N ALA A 71 -8.76 17.66 -6.02
CA ALA A 71 -9.18 18.75 -6.90
C ALA A 71 -8.01 19.67 -7.27
N MET A 72 -7.09 19.96 -6.34
CA MET A 72 -5.86 20.71 -6.63
C MET A 72 -4.98 20.06 -7.68
N MET A 73 -5.01 18.74 -7.74
CA MET A 73 -4.16 17.97 -8.64
C MET A 73 -4.89 17.61 -9.94
N ALA A 74 -6.22 17.69 -9.97
CA ALA A 74 -7.08 17.45 -11.15
C ALA A 74 -6.49 18.01 -12.46
N PRO A 75 -5.91 19.22 -12.48
CA PRO A 75 -5.25 19.76 -13.67
C PRO A 75 -4.08 18.88 -14.17
N LEU A 76 -3.19 18.44 -13.28
CA LEU A 76 -2.05 17.57 -13.63
C LEU A 76 -2.51 16.23 -14.22
N VAL A 77 -3.64 15.70 -13.75
CA VAL A 77 -4.24 14.48 -14.32
C VAL A 77 -4.70 14.68 -15.76
N PHE A 78 -5.22 15.86 -16.11
CA PHE A 78 -5.56 16.21 -17.49
C PHE A 78 -4.35 16.71 -18.30
N ASN A 79 -3.13 16.59 -17.75
CA ASN A 79 -1.90 17.14 -18.32
C ASN A 79 -2.00 18.65 -18.61
N LEU A 80 -2.80 19.34 -17.80
CA LEU A 80 -2.84 20.79 -17.74
C LEU A 80 -1.70 21.21 -16.79
N GLY A 81 -1.12 22.39 -16.99
CA GLY A 81 -0.25 23.00 -15.97
C GLY A 81 -1.00 23.13 -14.63
N VAL A 82 -0.42 23.82 -13.64
CA VAL A 82 -1.14 24.10 -12.39
C VAL A 82 -1.74 25.52 -12.44
N PRO A 83 -2.90 25.78 -13.10
CA PRO A 83 -3.60 27.03 -12.89
C PRO A 83 -4.21 27.03 -11.47
N THR A 84 -3.93 28.10 -10.74
CA THR A 84 -4.38 28.36 -9.37
C THR A 84 -5.90 28.26 -9.16
N ASN A 85 -6.71 28.44 -10.22
CA ASN A 85 -8.18 28.43 -10.13
C ASN A 85 -8.85 27.13 -10.60
N ALA A 86 -8.14 26.23 -11.28
CA ALA A 86 -8.77 25.02 -11.83
C ALA A 86 -9.20 24.02 -10.74
N ALA A 87 -8.56 24.05 -9.58
CA ALA A 87 -8.94 23.24 -8.42
C ALA A 87 -10.38 23.52 -7.96
N VAL A 88 -10.79 24.79 -7.95
CA VAL A 88 -12.13 25.21 -7.53
C VAL A 88 -13.17 24.70 -8.53
N THR A 89 -12.90 24.85 -9.83
CA THR A 89 -13.78 24.39 -10.91
C THR A 89 -13.91 22.86 -10.94
N LEU A 90 -12.85 22.13 -10.59
CA LEU A 90 -12.80 20.67 -10.67
C LEU A 90 -13.34 19.97 -9.42
N ARG A 91 -13.42 20.66 -8.27
CA ARG A 91 -13.91 20.08 -7.01
C ARG A 91 -15.32 19.49 -7.11
N PRO A 92 -16.32 20.15 -7.73
CA PRO A 92 -17.63 19.55 -7.92
C PRO A 92 -17.59 18.25 -8.73
N LEU A 93 -16.73 18.16 -9.74
CA LEU A 93 -16.59 16.96 -10.57
C LEU A 93 -16.01 15.79 -9.77
N VAL A 94 -14.99 16.09 -8.97
CA VAL A 94 -14.38 15.14 -8.03
C VAL A 94 -15.43 14.59 -7.06
N ASN A 95 -16.26 15.46 -6.48
CA ASN A 95 -17.35 15.06 -5.59
C ASN A 95 -18.44 14.21 -6.28
N ASP A 96 -18.75 14.51 -7.55
CA ASP A 96 -19.76 13.79 -8.34
C ASP A 96 -19.28 12.41 -8.78
N TRP A 97 -18.05 12.31 -9.30
CA TRP A 97 -17.45 11.03 -9.67
C TRP A 97 -17.49 10.06 -8.49
N TRP A 98 -17.24 10.59 -7.31
CA TRP A 98 -17.34 9.82 -6.09
C TRP A 98 -18.77 9.43 -5.70
N GLN A 99 -19.72 10.37 -5.79
CA GLN A 99 -21.10 10.09 -5.42
C GLN A 99 -21.70 8.99 -6.31
N TRP A 100 -21.46 9.09 -7.60
CA TRP A 100 -22.14 8.29 -8.63
C TRP A 100 -21.29 7.17 -9.22
N GLY A 101 -20.00 7.17 -8.92
CA GLY A 101 -19.07 6.19 -9.45
C GLY A 101 -18.67 6.46 -10.88
N GLY A 102 -17.72 5.67 -11.35
CA GLY A 102 -17.16 5.84 -12.67
C GLY A 102 -15.89 5.04 -12.87
N LEU A 103 -15.34 5.19 -14.07
CA LEU A 103 -14.06 4.66 -14.46
C LEU A 103 -13.02 5.78 -14.44
N LEU A 104 -11.84 5.45 -13.97
CA LEU A 104 -10.69 6.31 -14.02
C LEU A 104 -9.49 5.47 -14.48
N GLU A 105 -8.82 5.89 -15.54
CA GLU A 105 -7.78 5.12 -16.21
C GLU A 105 -6.62 6.02 -16.61
N VAL A 106 -5.40 5.58 -16.33
CA VAL A 106 -4.16 6.23 -16.75
C VAL A 106 -3.41 5.28 -17.68
N LYS A 107 -3.06 5.78 -18.87
CA LYS A 107 -2.32 5.08 -19.92
C LYS A 107 -1.10 5.86 -20.38
N GLY A 108 -0.11 5.13 -20.88
CA GLY A 108 1.03 5.69 -21.59
C GLY A 108 2.08 6.39 -20.71
N GLN A 109 3.15 6.84 -21.37
CA GLN A 109 4.34 7.41 -20.73
C GLN A 109 4.18 8.91 -20.43
N ALA A 110 5.07 9.50 -19.64
CA ALA A 110 4.98 10.89 -19.19
C ALA A 110 4.68 11.92 -20.32
N SER A 111 5.29 11.80 -21.51
CA SER A 111 5.07 12.73 -22.64
C SER A 111 3.86 12.37 -23.52
N GLN A 112 3.33 11.16 -23.42
CA GLN A 112 2.21 10.61 -24.20
C GLN A 112 1.03 10.19 -23.30
N ARG A 113 1.01 10.68 -22.05
CA ARG A 113 0.08 10.20 -21.04
C ARG A 113 -1.34 10.55 -21.46
N GLN A 114 -2.23 9.59 -21.26
CA GLN A 114 -3.66 9.76 -21.38
C GLN A 114 -4.30 9.45 -20.05
N THR A 115 -5.17 10.36 -19.58
CA THR A 115 -6.05 10.06 -18.45
C THR A 115 -7.49 10.12 -18.92
N LEU A 116 -8.20 9.02 -18.75
CA LEU A 116 -9.62 8.90 -19.01
C LEU A 116 -10.40 8.93 -17.69
N VAL A 117 -11.41 9.78 -17.62
CA VAL A 117 -12.42 9.81 -16.58
C VAL A 117 -13.77 9.56 -17.27
N ALA A 118 -14.48 8.51 -16.87
CA ALA A 118 -15.86 8.29 -17.28
C ALA A 118 -16.74 8.24 -16.03
N VAL A 119 -17.85 8.95 -16.05
CA VAL A 119 -18.77 9.06 -14.90
C VAL A 119 -20.20 8.82 -15.36
N ARG A 120 -21.01 8.19 -14.51
CA ARG A 120 -22.46 8.04 -14.74
C ARG A 120 -23.16 9.12 -13.95
N LEU A 121 -23.75 10.11 -14.62
CA LEU A 121 -24.35 11.26 -13.94
C LEU A 121 -25.86 11.33 -14.13
N PRO A 122 -26.62 11.73 -13.09
CA PRO A 122 -27.99 12.18 -13.28
C PRO A 122 -28.01 13.42 -14.15
N GLU A 123 -29.12 13.63 -14.87
CA GLU A 123 -29.27 14.70 -15.87
C GLU A 123 -28.93 16.10 -15.31
N GLU A 124 -29.37 16.38 -14.08
CA GLU A 124 -29.13 17.63 -13.35
C GLU A 124 -27.65 18.00 -13.21
N ARG A 125 -26.76 17.00 -13.11
CA ARG A 125 -25.32 17.21 -12.91
C ARG A 125 -24.56 17.28 -14.23
N ARG A 126 -25.14 16.83 -15.35
CA ARG A 126 -24.47 16.80 -16.65
C ARG A 126 -24.12 18.19 -17.15
N THR A 127 -25.04 19.15 -17.01
CA THR A 127 -24.81 20.54 -17.46
C THR A 127 -23.59 21.17 -16.78
N ALA A 128 -23.46 20.98 -15.46
CA ALA A 128 -22.30 21.47 -14.71
C ALA A 128 -20.98 20.82 -15.16
N TRP A 129 -21.00 19.51 -15.44
CA TRP A 129 -19.83 18.81 -15.98
C TRP A 129 -19.42 19.31 -17.37
N LYS A 130 -20.38 19.52 -18.27
CA LYS A 130 -20.12 20.07 -19.62
C LYS A 130 -19.44 21.44 -19.53
N GLN A 131 -20.03 22.34 -18.77
CA GLN A 131 -19.48 23.69 -18.56
C GLN A 131 -18.07 23.66 -17.98
N ALA A 132 -17.83 22.81 -16.98
CA ALA A 132 -16.50 22.67 -16.39
C ALA A 132 -15.48 22.12 -17.39
N LEU A 133 -15.82 21.09 -18.17
CA LEU A 133 -14.93 20.48 -19.16
C LEU A 133 -14.66 21.40 -20.36
N ASP A 134 -15.66 22.16 -20.81
CA ASP A 134 -15.47 23.20 -21.82
C ASP A 134 -14.56 24.31 -21.31
N GLY A 135 -14.69 24.68 -20.02
CA GLY A 135 -13.78 25.59 -19.33
C GLY A 135 -12.35 25.06 -19.23
N LEU A 136 -12.14 23.74 -19.09
CA LEU A 136 -10.79 23.16 -19.14
C LEU A 136 -10.22 23.18 -20.55
N LYS A 137 -11.05 22.90 -21.56
CA LYS A 137 -10.66 22.87 -22.97
C LYS A 137 -10.22 24.24 -23.48
N SER A 138 -10.75 25.32 -22.91
CA SER A 138 -10.35 26.69 -23.25
C SER A 138 -9.03 27.14 -22.62
N LEU A 139 -8.44 26.36 -21.70
CA LEU A 139 -7.15 26.69 -21.10
C LEU A 139 -6.02 26.56 -22.13
N PRO A 140 -5.04 27.49 -22.15
CA PRO A 140 -3.89 27.41 -23.05
C PRO A 140 -3.13 26.08 -22.89
N GLY A 141 -2.88 25.39 -24.00
CA GLY A 141 -2.17 24.11 -24.02
C GLY A 141 -2.98 22.91 -23.55
N ALA A 142 -4.26 23.09 -23.22
CA ALA A 142 -5.13 22.00 -22.81
C ALA A 142 -5.37 20.98 -23.93
N LYS A 143 -5.05 19.71 -23.67
CA LYS A 143 -5.40 18.60 -24.54
C LYS A 143 -6.53 17.80 -23.91
N VAL A 144 -7.74 18.37 -23.93
CA VAL A 144 -8.93 17.75 -23.32
C VAL A 144 -10.00 17.54 -24.38
N ALA A 145 -10.58 16.34 -24.41
CA ALA A 145 -11.75 16.02 -25.21
C ALA A 145 -12.78 15.31 -24.35
N TRP A 146 -14.05 15.58 -24.58
CA TRP A 146 -15.14 14.91 -23.87
C TRP A 146 -16.29 14.58 -24.82
N GLN A 147 -17.06 13.56 -24.47
CA GLN A 147 -18.25 13.14 -25.19
C GLN A 147 -19.25 12.49 -24.23
N GLU A 148 -20.54 12.67 -24.51
CA GLU A 148 -21.61 11.90 -23.85
C GLU A 148 -22.00 10.69 -24.68
N GLU A 149 -22.22 9.57 -23.99
CA GLU A 149 -22.72 8.35 -24.60
C GLU A 149 -23.67 7.62 -23.64
N GLY A 150 -24.97 7.66 -23.95
CA GLY A 150 -26.02 7.13 -23.10
C GLY A 150 -26.02 7.77 -21.70
N ALA A 151 -25.75 6.96 -20.68
CA ALA A 151 -25.65 7.39 -19.29
C ALA A 151 -24.26 7.90 -18.88
N TRP A 152 -23.27 7.78 -19.77
CA TRP A 152 -21.88 8.10 -19.48
C TRP A 152 -21.50 9.47 -20.02
N LEU A 153 -20.78 10.22 -19.21
CA LEU A 153 -19.98 11.33 -19.67
C LEU A 153 -18.51 10.90 -19.59
N VAL A 154 -17.80 10.98 -20.70
CA VAL A 154 -16.41 10.53 -20.85
C VAL A 154 -15.55 11.75 -21.17
N ALA A 155 -14.50 11.96 -20.38
CA ALA A 155 -13.49 12.99 -20.60
C ALA A 155 -12.11 12.34 -20.65
N VAL A 156 -11.28 12.77 -21.61
CA VAL A 156 -9.89 12.35 -21.75
C VAL A 156 -9.00 13.58 -21.77
N GLY A 157 -7.94 13.57 -20.95
CA GLY A 157 -6.85 14.52 -21.00
C GLY A 157 -5.57 13.88 -21.53
N GLY A 158 -4.75 14.66 -22.25
CA GLY A 158 -3.43 14.24 -22.71
C GLY A 158 -3.32 14.01 -24.22
N ALA A 159 -2.30 13.29 -24.66
CA ALA A 159 -2.06 13.03 -26.09
C ALA A 159 -3.27 12.32 -26.73
N ASP A 160 -3.63 12.64 -27.98
CA ASP A 160 -4.72 12.00 -28.73
C ASP A 160 -6.08 11.89 -28.01
N ALA A 161 -6.39 12.82 -27.10
CA ALA A 161 -7.62 12.82 -26.30
C ALA A 161 -8.89 12.66 -27.16
N ALA A 162 -8.95 13.32 -28.33
CA ALA A 162 -10.08 13.25 -29.24
C ALA A 162 -10.29 11.83 -29.83
N ALA A 163 -9.21 11.11 -30.15
CA ALA A 163 -9.31 9.73 -30.63
C ALA A 163 -9.67 8.78 -29.49
N ALA A 164 -9.07 8.96 -28.30
CA ALA A 164 -9.35 8.16 -27.12
C ALA A 164 -10.82 8.26 -26.66
N VAL A 165 -11.39 9.47 -26.62
CA VAL A 165 -12.79 9.66 -26.21
C VAL A 165 -13.75 8.97 -27.18
N LYS A 166 -13.50 9.08 -28.49
CA LYS A 166 -14.29 8.39 -29.54
C LYS A 166 -14.20 6.87 -29.43
N ARG A 167 -12.99 6.33 -29.19
CA ARG A 167 -12.79 4.89 -28.97
C ARG A 167 -13.62 4.40 -27.80
N PHE A 168 -13.58 5.10 -26.66
CA PHE A 168 -14.34 4.69 -25.47
C PHE A 168 -15.86 4.86 -25.64
N ALA A 169 -16.32 5.95 -26.28
CA ALA A 169 -17.74 6.11 -26.62
C ALA A 169 -18.23 4.96 -27.52
N THR A 170 -17.42 4.53 -28.50
CA THR A 170 -17.74 3.37 -29.34
C THR A 170 -17.84 2.08 -28.53
N GLN A 171 -16.95 1.87 -27.54
CA GLN A 171 -17.04 0.73 -26.62
C GLN A 171 -18.36 0.73 -25.84
N ILE A 172 -18.78 1.90 -25.34
CA ILE A 172 -20.07 2.05 -24.66
C ILE A 172 -21.24 1.69 -25.60
N LYS A 173 -21.27 2.26 -26.81
CA LYS A 173 -22.31 1.95 -27.83
C LYS A 173 -22.40 0.45 -28.13
N SER A 174 -21.25 -0.23 -28.18
CA SER A 174 -21.16 -1.67 -28.47
C SER A 174 -21.51 -2.58 -27.28
N GLY A 175 -21.93 -2.03 -26.13
CA GLY A 175 -22.22 -2.79 -24.92
C GLY A 175 -20.99 -3.34 -24.19
N LYS A 176 -19.79 -2.89 -24.56
CA LYS A 176 -18.49 -3.31 -24.00
C LYS A 176 -17.95 -2.34 -22.94
N ALA A 177 -18.81 -1.46 -22.42
CA ALA A 177 -18.43 -0.58 -21.31
C ALA A 177 -17.99 -1.42 -20.11
N PRO A 178 -16.93 -1.03 -19.38
CA PRO A 178 -16.56 -1.69 -18.15
C PRO A 178 -17.75 -1.75 -17.19
N ALA A 179 -18.05 -2.93 -16.69
CA ALA A 179 -19.09 -3.18 -15.71
C ALA A 179 -18.49 -3.82 -14.44
N LEU A 180 -19.07 -3.49 -13.29
CA LEU A 180 -18.82 -4.19 -12.03
C LEU A 180 -19.90 -5.25 -11.84
N SER A 181 -19.54 -6.34 -11.15
CA SER A 181 -20.53 -7.29 -10.66
C SER A 181 -21.41 -6.62 -9.60
N ALA A 182 -22.58 -7.20 -9.30
CA ALA A 182 -23.47 -6.65 -8.27
C ALA A 182 -22.85 -6.60 -6.87
N GLU A 183 -21.89 -7.49 -6.57
CA GLU A 183 -21.21 -7.58 -5.28
C GLU A 183 -19.92 -6.74 -5.21
N THR A 184 -19.36 -6.37 -6.36
CA THR A 184 -18.10 -5.61 -6.45
C THR A 184 -18.41 -4.12 -6.49
N TRP A 185 -17.98 -3.39 -5.47
CA TRP A 185 -18.14 -1.93 -5.44
C TRP A 185 -16.90 -1.16 -5.88
N LEU A 186 -15.73 -1.82 -5.92
CA LEU A 186 -14.50 -1.26 -6.50
C LEU A 186 -13.69 -2.35 -7.19
N ARG A 187 -13.24 -2.07 -8.41
CA ARG A 187 -12.18 -2.84 -9.09
C ARG A 187 -10.99 -1.93 -9.34
N ALA A 188 -9.80 -2.39 -9.03
CA ALA A 188 -8.55 -1.67 -9.25
C ALA A 188 -7.55 -2.55 -10.02
N GLN A 189 -6.86 -1.98 -10.99
CA GLN A 189 -5.83 -2.64 -11.78
C GLN A 189 -4.57 -1.78 -11.79
N PHE A 190 -3.42 -2.40 -11.64
CA PHE A 190 -2.12 -1.74 -11.57
C PHE A 190 -1.07 -2.51 -12.34
N ASN A 191 -0.31 -1.85 -13.19
CA ASN A 191 0.92 -2.39 -13.71
C ASN A 191 2.05 -2.04 -12.73
N MET A 192 2.43 -2.98 -11.86
CA MET A 192 3.42 -2.70 -10.81
C MET A 192 4.82 -2.49 -11.38
N GLN A 193 5.12 -2.99 -12.58
CA GLN A 193 6.39 -2.72 -13.25
C GLN A 193 6.54 -1.23 -13.57
N GLU A 194 5.45 -0.61 -14.05
CA GLU A 194 5.41 0.83 -14.36
C GLU A 194 5.39 1.70 -13.09
N LEU A 195 4.78 1.20 -12.01
CA LEU A 195 4.69 1.91 -10.73
C LEU A 195 5.94 1.77 -9.85
N ALA A 196 6.75 0.73 -10.06
CA ALA A 196 7.88 0.40 -9.20
C ALA A 196 8.85 1.57 -8.95
N PRO A 197 9.29 2.35 -9.97
CA PRO A 197 10.21 3.47 -9.75
C PRO A 197 9.63 4.54 -8.82
N ALA A 198 8.35 4.88 -9.00
CA ALA A 198 7.67 5.89 -8.20
C ALA A 198 7.40 5.42 -6.77
N LEU A 199 7.23 4.11 -6.58
CA LEU A 199 7.11 3.46 -5.28
C LEU A 199 8.47 3.22 -4.60
N GLY A 200 9.59 3.56 -5.25
CA GLY A 200 10.93 3.23 -4.76
C GLY A 200 11.17 1.72 -4.67
N LEU A 201 10.40 0.91 -5.41
CA LEU A 201 10.55 -0.53 -5.47
C LEU A 201 11.70 -0.92 -6.41
N PRO A 202 12.37 -2.06 -6.17
CA PRO A 202 13.42 -2.57 -7.04
C PRO A 202 12.97 -2.67 -8.51
N ILE A 203 13.55 -1.85 -9.39
CA ILE A 203 13.16 -1.76 -10.82
C ILE A 203 13.54 -3.03 -11.60
N GLU A 204 14.57 -3.74 -11.14
CA GLU A 204 15.07 -4.99 -11.75
C GLU A 204 14.25 -6.24 -11.40
N ALA A 205 13.29 -6.13 -10.47
CA ALA A 205 12.39 -7.24 -10.16
C ALA A 205 11.28 -7.34 -11.20
N ASP A 206 10.85 -8.58 -11.50
CA ASP A 206 9.71 -8.83 -12.38
C ASP A 206 8.41 -8.60 -11.61
N TRP A 207 7.86 -7.38 -11.69
CA TRP A 207 6.64 -7.02 -10.99
C TRP A 207 5.37 -7.44 -11.76
N PRO A 208 4.30 -7.88 -11.07
CA PRO A 208 3.09 -8.34 -11.73
C PRO A 208 2.15 -7.19 -12.13
N GLU A 209 1.28 -7.45 -13.10
CA GLU A 209 0.00 -6.75 -13.18
C GLU A 209 -0.90 -7.25 -12.03
N VAL A 210 -1.44 -6.31 -11.26
CA VAL A 210 -2.27 -6.59 -10.09
C VAL A 210 -3.70 -6.16 -10.40
N SER A 211 -4.63 -7.10 -10.37
CA SER A 211 -6.07 -6.82 -10.46
C SER A 211 -6.73 -7.17 -9.13
N LEU A 212 -7.44 -6.22 -8.53
CA LEU A 212 -8.13 -6.33 -7.25
C LEU A 212 -9.62 -6.02 -7.41
N GLU A 213 -10.46 -6.75 -6.71
CA GLU A 213 -11.89 -6.55 -6.59
C GLU A 213 -12.28 -6.48 -5.12
N PHE A 214 -13.01 -5.44 -4.77
CA PHE A 214 -13.47 -5.17 -3.42
C PHE A 214 -14.98 -5.39 -3.36
N SER A 215 -15.39 -6.21 -2.39
CA SER A 215 -16.77 -6.56 -2.10
C SER A 215 -16.97 -6.57 -0.58
N THR A 216 -18.20 -6.65 -0.13
CA THR A 216 -18.52 -6.79 1.29
C THR A 216 -19.08 -8.18 1.55
N ARG A 217 -18.62 -8.84 2.62
CA ARG A 217 -19.15 -10.12 3.07
C ARG A 217 -19.39 -10.09 4.58
N GLY A 218 -20.65 -10.01 4.97
CA GLY A 218 -21.03 -9.77 6.36
C GLY A 218 -20.54 -8.39 6.81
N GLU A 219 -19.85 -8.33 7.96
CA GLU A 219 -19.34 -7.07 8.48
C GLU A 219 -18.02 -6.59 7.85
N ASP A 220 -17.34 -7.47 7.09
CA ASP A 220 -15.98 -7.24 6.59
C ASP A 220 -15.95 -6.95 5.08
N VAL A 221 -14.90 -6.25 4.67
CA VAL A 221 -14.51 -6.12 3.27
C VAL A 221 -13.70 -7.36 2.86
N ARG A 222 -14.07 -7.93 1.71
CA ARG A 222 -13.29 -8.95 1.02
C ARG A 222 -12.64 -8.34 -0.22
N VAL A 223 -11.32 -8.46 -0.29
CA VAL A 223 -10.51 -8.12 -1.45
C VAL A 223 -10.05 -9.41 -2.11
N GLN A 224 -10.34 -9.58 -3.38
CA GLN A 224 -9.86 -10.71 -4.17
C GLN A 224 -9.07 -10.19 -5.35
N GLY A 225 -8.01 -10.89 -5.73
CA GLY A 225 -7.18 -10.42 -6.81
C GLY A 225 -6.32 -11.47 -7.46
N THR A 226 -5.72 -11.06 -8.56
CA THR A 226 -4.75 -11.83 -9.33
C THR A 226 -3.48 -11.02 -9.48
N LEU A 227 -2.34 -11.68 -9.29
CA LEU A 227 -1.01 -11.19 -9.61
C LEU A 227 -0.56 -11.92 -10.87
N GLN A 228 -0.54 -11.22 -12.00
CA GLN A 228 -0.18 -11.76 -13.31
C GLN A 228 1.23 -11.30 -13.68
N PHE A 229 2.16 -12.25 -13.81
CA PHE A 229 3.55 -11.96 -14.14
C PHE A 229 3.78 -12.08 -15.65
N ALA A 230 4.53 -11.16 -16.22
CA ALA A 230 4.92 -11.21 -17.63
C ALA A 230 5.87 -12.38 -17.93
N ARG A 231 6.62 -12.83 -16.92
CA ARG A 231 7.55 -13.97 -17.00
C ARG A 231 7.24 -14.97 -15.89
N ALA A 232 7.63 -16.22 -16.12
CA ALA A 232 7.49 -17.27 -15.12
C ALA A 232 8.31 -16.93 -13.86
N VAL A 233 7.63 -16.87 -12.72
CA VAL A 233 8.25 -16.78 -11.40
C VAL A 233 8.84 -18.13 -11.05
N ALA A 234 10.14 -18.17 -10.75
CA ALA A 234 10.86 -19.36 -10.31
C ALA A 234 10.54 -19.72 -8.85
N TRP A 235 9.25 -19.70 -8.47
CA TRP A 235 8.80 -20.00 -7.12
C TRP A 235 8.94 -21.49 -6.83
N LYS A 236 9.64 -21.82 -5.75
CA LYS A 236 9.85 -23.19 -5.28
C LYS A 236 9.52 -23.24 -3.78
N PRO A 237 8.37 -23.79 -3.38
CA PRO A 237 8.04 -23.93 -1.97
C PRO A 237 8.92 -24.98 -1.31
N GLU A 238 9.14 -24.82 -0.01
CA GLU A 238 9.67 -25.87 0.87
C GLU A 238 8.59 -26.31 1.86
N GLU A 239 8.81 -27.45 2.52
CA GLU A 239 8.01 -27.83 3.68
C GLU A 239 8.11 -26.76 4.77
N TRP A 240 6.98 -26.39 5.39
CA TRP A 240 6.94 -25.32 6.40
C TRP A 240 7.66 -25.72 7.69
N HIS A 241 8.69 -24.95 8.03
CA HIS A 241 9.50 -25.11 9.23
C HIS A 241 9.28 -23.88 10.12
N ILE A 242 8.17 -23.86 10.84
CA ILE A 242 7.74 -22.71 11.63
C ILE A 242 8.52 -22.70 12.96
N PRO A 243 9.08 -21.57 13.41
CA PRO A 243 9.87 -21.51 14.64
C PRO A 243 8.97 -21.48 15.89
N ARG A 244 8.22 -22.56 16.14
CA ARG A 244 7.13 -22.62 17.15
C ARG A 244 7.59 -22.34 18.58
N SER A 245 8.84 -22.64 18.92
CA SER A 245 9.39 -22.48 20.29
C SER A 245 9.75 -21.04 20.65
N ILE A 246 9.88 -20.13 19.69
CA ILE A 246 10.21 -18.70 19.94
C ILE A 246 9.02 -17.76 19.74
N ILE A 247 7.92 -18.25 19.15
CA ILE A 247 6.67 -17.50 19.01
C ILE A 247 5.88 -17.69 20.30
N ARG A 248 5.46 -16.58 20.94
CA ARG A 248 4.80 -16.57 22.24
C ARG A 248 3.58 -15.65 22.22
N GLU A 249 2.54 -16.04 22.95
CA GLU A 249 1.39 -15.18 23.24
C GLU A 249 1.77 -14.03 24.19
N PRO A 250 1.01 -12.93 24.25
CA PRO A 250 -0.18 -12.61 23.45
C PRO A 250 0.16 -12.07 22.05
N LEU A 251 -0.27 -12.73 20.97
CA LEU A 251 0.00 -12.31 19.60
C LEU A 251 -1.03 -11.29 19.09
N VAL A 252 -0.55 -10.26 18.39
CA VAL A 252 -1.39 -9.30 17.64
C VAL A 252 -1.17 -9.37 16.13
N SER A 253 -0.15 -10.11 15.69
CA SER A 253 0.03 -10.45 14.28
C SER A 253 0.95 -11.65 14.10
N PHE A 254 0.74 -12.39 13.03
CA PHE A 254 1.62 -13.46 12.54
C PHE A 254 1.67 -13.43 11.02
N THR A 255 2.87 -13.53 10.47
CA THR A 255 3.15 -13.54 9.03
C THR A 255 4.10 -14.67 8.71
N ALA A 256 3.83 -15.39 7.63
CA ALA A 256 4.67 -16.46 7.10
C ALA A 256 4.78 -16.32 5.58
N ALA A 257 5.98 -16.43 5.04
CA ALA A 257 6.24 -16.42 3.61
C ALA A 257 7.16 -17.58 3.22
N ASN A 258 6.92 -18.18 2.07
CA ASN A 258 7.65 -19.35 1.55
C ASN A 258 7.93 -19.20 0.06
N GLY A 259 9.06 -19.74 -0.40
CA GLY A 259 9.52 -19.58 -1.78
C GLY A 259 10.02 -18.17 -2.10
N VAL A 260 10.41 -17.38 -1.10
CA VAL A 260 10.79 -15.96 -1.30
C VAL A 260 12.25 -15.75 -1.68
N ALA A 261 13.10 -16.77 -1.57
CA ALA A 261 14.54 -16.65 -1.83
C ALA A 261 14.89 -16.05 -3.22
N PRO A 262 14.23 -16.47 -4.33
CA PRO A 262 14.53 -15.92 -5.66
C PRO A 262 14.28 -14.41 -5.75
N TRP A 263 13.22 -13.91 -5.10
CA TRP A 263 12.91 -12.48 -5.07
C TRP A 263 13.85 -11.73 -4.13
N LEU A 264 14.06 -12.27 -2.92
CA LEU A 264 14.89 -11.65 -1.89
C LEU A 264 16.34 -11.44 -2.36
N SER A 265 16.90 -12.42 -3.08
CA SER A 265 18.26 -12.37 -3.64
C SER A 265 18.48 -11.26 -4.68
N LYS A 266 17.41 -10.73 -5.29
CA LYS A 266 17.47 -9.62 -6.26
C LYS A 266 17.44 -8.24 -5.58
N THR A 267 17.24 -8.17 -4.26
CA THR A 267 17.15 -6.87 -3.57
C THR A 267 18.53 -6.36 -3.16
N ARG A 268 18.80 -5.07 -3.42
CA ARG A 268 20.09 -4.43 -3.13
C ARG A 268 20.51 -4.56 -1.65
N TRP A 269 19.57 -4.32 -0.73
CA TRP A 269 19.84 -4.42 0.70
C TRP A 269 20.24 -5.84 1.11
N PHE A 270 19.61 -6.87 0.52
CA PHE A 270 19.94 -8.27 0.84
C PHE A 270 21.29 -8.68 0.25
N GLN A 271 21.58 -8.26 -0.99
CA GLN A 271 22.91 -8.46 -1.60
C GLN A 271 24.02 -7.84 -0.76
N GLY A 272 23.77 -6.67 -0.16
CA GLY A 272 24.68 -6.01 0.79
C GLY A 272 25.03 -6.85 2.03
N LEU A 273 24.18 -7.80 2.41
CA LEU A 273 24.44 -8.71 3.55
C LEU A 273 25.50 -9.78 3.24
N GLY A 274 25.82 -10.01 1.95
CA GLY A 274 26.84 -10.97 1.54
C GLY A 274 26.56 -12.42 1.93
N LEU A 275 25.28 -12.79 2.07
CA LEU A 275 24.87 -14.16 2.38
C LEU A 275 24.94 -15.04 1.13
N LYS A 276 25.44 -16.29 1.30
CA LYS A 276 25.56 -17.27 0.19
C LYS A 276 24.20 -17.66 -0.39
N THR A 277 23.21 -17.81 0.47
CA THR A 277 21.85 -18.24 0.12
C THR A 277 20.84 -17.31 0.78
N ALA A 278 19.81 -16.93 0.02
CA ALA A 278 18.67 -16.23 0.56
C ALA A 278 17.76 -17.21 1.31
N PRO A 279 17.23 -16.85 2.50
CA PRO A 279 16.29 -17.69 3.20
C PRO A 279 15.02 -17.85 2.36
N ASN A 280 14.54 -19.08 2.23
CA ASN A 280 13.33 -19.36 1.47
C ASN A 280 12.05 -19.21 2.30
N GLN A 281 12.18 -19.28 3.63
CA GLN A 281 11.10 -19.07 4.58
C GLN A 281 11.41 -17.94 5.56
N VAL A 282 10.46 -17.03 5.70
CA VAL A 282 10.54 -15.89 6.61
C VAL A 282 9.25 -15.82 7.42
N PHE A 283 9.39 -15.62 8.72
CA PHE A 283 8.31 -15.49 9.68
C PHE A 283 8.43 -14.14 10.37
N GLY A 284 7.30 -13.49 10.62
CA GLY A 284 7.23 -12.25 11.38
C GLY A 284 6.06 -12.31 12.34
N TRP A 285 6.22 -11.79 13.54
CA TRP A 285 5.12 -11.71 14.50
C TRP A 285 5.24 -10.48 15.37
N SER A 286 4.15 -10.15 16.05
CA SER A 286 4.16 -9.11 17.05
C SER A 286 3.27 -9.48 18.21
N GLN A 287 3.65 -9.01 19.40
CA GLN A 287 2.93 -9.28 20.63
C GLN A 287 2.17 -8.04 21.11
N ALA A 288 1.12 -8.25 21.91
CA ALA A 288 0.40 -7.20 22.60
C ALA A 288 1.25 -6.59 23.73
N GLY A 289 0.82 -5.45 24.26
CA GLY A 289 1.51 -4.73 25.32
C GLY A 289 2.31 -3.57 24.76
N MET A 290 3.64 -3.70 24.71
CA MET A 290 4.49 -2.60 24.25
C MET A 290 4.44 -2.45 22.72
N PRO A 291 4.25 -1.22 22.21
CA PRO A 291 4.43 -0.91 20.80
C PRO A 291 5.78 -1.42 20.31
N LEU A 292 5.84 -1.91 19.07
CA LEU A 292 7.08 -2.39 18.44
C LEU A 292 7.70 -3.65 19.06
N LEU A 293 6.95 -4.44 19.83
CA LEU A 293 7.29 -5.85 20.10
C LEU A 293 7.15 -6.68 18.83
N VAL A 294 7.96 -6.34 17.83
CA VAL A 294 8.03 -6.92 16.49
C VAL A 294 9.26 -7.80 16.45
N GLN A 295 9.05 -9.00 15.92
CA GLN A 295 10.07 -10.02 15.79
C GLN A 295 9.97 -10.65 14.41
N ALA A 296 11.10 -11.09 13.89
CA ALA A 296 11.12 -11.87 12.66
C ALA A 296 12.20 -12.94 12.71
N ALA A 297 11.96 -14.06 12.06
CA ALA A 297 12.90 -15.16 11.96
C ALA A 297 12.97 -15.64 10.51
N ALA A 298 14.19 -15.91 10.05
CA ALA A 298 14.44 -16.50 8.75
C ALA A 298 15.12 -17.85 8.93
N ARG A 299 14.61 -18.89 8.26
CA ARG A 299 15.21 -20.22 8.29
C ARG A 299 16.53 -20.22 7.52
N VAL A 300 17.56 -20.81 8.10
CA VAL A 300 18.88 -20.97 7.49
C VAL A 300 19.48 -22.32 7.90
N ASP A 301 20.44 -22.82 7.12
CA ASP A 301 21.08 -24.12 7.42
C ASP A 301 22.04 -24.04 8.62
N ASP A 302 22.67 -22.88 8.83
CA ASP A 302 23.66 -22.63 9.89
C ASP A 302 23.46 -21.23 10.47
N ALA A 303 22.68 -21.15 11.55
CA ALA A 303 22.30 -19.87 12.14
C ALA A 303 23.49 -19.16 12.78
N THR A 304 24.32 -19.87 13.55
CA THR A 304 25.47 -19.30 14.25
C THR A 304 26.46 -18.67 13.27
N ASN A 305 26.91 -19.41 12.25
CA ASN A 305 27.85 -18.86 11.29
C ASN A 305 27.22 -17.76 10.41
N THR A 306 25.91 -17.83 10.17
CA THR A 306 25.19 -16.76 9.46
C THR A 306 25.17 -15.48 10.27
N VAL A 307 24.83 -15.53 11.56
CA VAL A 307 24.84 -14.35 12.43
C VAL A 307 26.25 -13.77 12.59
N THR A 308 27.28 -14.62 12.74
CA THR A 308 28.68 -14.17 12.78
C THR A 308 29.09 -13.42 11.51
N ARG A 309 28.65 -13.87 10.32
CA ARG A 309 28.90 -13.14 9.07
C ARG A 309 28.13 -11.81 9.03
N LEU A 310 26.87 -11.83 9.46
CA LEU A 310 26.02 -10.65 9.50
C LEU A 310 26.55 -9.59 10.46
N ALA A 311 27.23 -9.95 11.55
CA ALA A 311 27.86 -9.01 12.47
C ALA A 311 28.75 -7.97 11.78
N ASN A 312 29.43 -8.36 10.70
CA ASN A 312 30.30 -7.46 9.93
C ASN A 312 29.61 -6.78 8.74
N ARG A 313 28.50 -7.35 8.24
CA ARG A 313 27.85 -6.91 6.99
C ARG A 313 26.56 -6.13 7.19
N LEU A 314 25.85 -6.40 8.27
CA LEU A 314 24.57 -5.76 8.59
C LEU A 314 24.73 -4.28 8.97
N PRO A 315 25.72 -3.84 9.78
CA PRO A 315 25.81 -2.44 10.20
C PRO A 315 25.77 -1.41 9.07
N PRO A 316 26.61 -1.49 8.01
CA PRO A 316 26.55 -0.51 6.92
C PRO A 316 25.21 -0.53 6.17
N VAL A 317 24.63 -1.70 5.96
CA VAL A 317 23.31 -1.84 5.32
C VAL A 317 22.21 -1.21 6.18
N ALA A 318 22.25 -1.44 7.49
CA ALA A 318 21.27 -0.89 8.43
C ALA A 318 21.32 0.64 8.47
N TYR A 319 22.52 1.24 8.49
CA TYR A 319 22.68 2.69 8.40
C TYR A 319 22.17 3.26 7.07
N GLU A 320 22.42 2.60 5.94
CA GLU A 320 21.88 3.00 4.63
C GLU A 320 20.34 3.00 4.64
N LEU A 321 19.72 1.96 5.24
CA LEU A 321 18.26 1.82 5.32
C LEU A 321 17.57 2.94 6.13
N ILE A 322 18.26 3.57 7.09
CA ILE A 322 17.72 4.69 7.89
C ILE A 322 18.13 6.06 7.36
N GLY A 323 18.55 6.16 6.09
CA GLY A 323 18.91 7.42 5.45
C GLY A 323 20.38 7.82 5.62
N GLY A 324 21.26 6.87 5.95
CA GLY A 324 22.68 7.11 6.16
C GLY A 324 23.03 7.73 7.52
N ASN A 325 22.02 7.99 8.37
CA ASN A 325 22.23 8.46 9.73
C ASN A 325 22.88 7.36 10.58
N LYS A 326 24.09 7.62 11.08
CA LYS A 326 24.78 6.70 11.99
C LYS A 326 24.32 6.92 13.44
N VAL A 327 23.09 6.52 13.73
CA VAL A 327 22.53 6.59 15.09
C VAL A 327 22.73 5.25 15.80
N GLY A 328 23.33 5.30 16.99
CA GLY A 328 23.66 4.11 17.77
C GLY A 328 24.79 3.28 17.17
N ASP A 329 25.23 2.29 17.94
CA ASP A 329 26.39 1.45 17.66
C ASP A 329 26.01 -0.03 17.69
N PHE A 330 26.70 -0.82 16.87
CA PHE A 330 26.55 -2.27 16.83
C PHE A 330 27.59 -2.95 17.72
N PHE A 331 27.13 -3.87 18.58
CA PHE A 331 27.94 -4.62 19.52
C PHE A 331 27.84 -6.11 19.24
N TRP A 332 28.99 -6.73 18.94
CA TRP A 332 29.10 -8.16 18.74
C TRP A 332 29.40 -8.88 20.05
N VAL A 333 28.52 -9.79 20.45
CA VAL A 333 28.64 -10.64 21.64
C VAL A 333 29.01 -12.05 21.19
N SER A 334 30.31 -12.27 21.04
CA SER A 334 30.89 -13.46 20.41
C SER A 334 30.55 -14.78 21.12
N ASN A 335 30.46 -14.77 22.46
CA ASN A 335 30.14 -15.95 23.26
C ASN A 335 28.70 -16.45 23.09
N ARG A 336 27.79 -15.65 22.53
CA ARG A 336 26.38 -16.02 22.29
C ARG A 336 25.97 -15.95 20.83
N ALA A 337 26.88 -15.53 19.95
CA ALA A 337 26.58 -15.19 18.56
C ALA A 337 25.39 -14.22 18.44
N GLU A 338 25.48 -13.10 19.18
CA GLU A 338 24.45 -12.07 19.24
C GLU A 338 25.02 -10.74 18.75
N LEU A 339 24.26 -10.03 17.92
CA LEU A 339 24.57 -8.67 17.48
C LEU A 339 23.50 -7.73 18.02
N LEU A 340 23.90 -6.79 18.87
CA LEU A 340 23.02 -5.77 19.44
C LEU A 340 23.22 -4.44 18.73
N TRP A 341 22.15 -3.68 18.53
CA TRP A 341 22.24 -2.28 18.12
C TRP A 341 21.75 -1.40 19.26
N GLN A 342 22.68 -0.74 19.94
CA GLN A 342 22.39 0.10 21.11
C GLN A 342 22.53 1.58 20.77
N GLY A 343 21.97 2.45 21.61
CA GLY A 343 22.00 3.91 21.39
C GLY A 343 20.91 4.42 20.43
N LEU A 344 19.99 3.55 20.00
CA LEU A 344 18.77 3.95 19.30
C LEU A 344 17.73 4.51 20.28
N PRO A 345 16.98 5.57 19.92
CA PRO A 345 15.88 6.06 20.74
C PRO A 345 14.82 4.96 20.94
N LEU A 346 14.56 4.64 22.22
CA LEU A 346 13.48 3.76 22.66
C LEU A 346 13.55 2.29 22.22
N MET A 347 14.57 1.82 21.50
CA MET A 347 14.68 0.41 21.07
C MET A 347 16.12 -0.11 21.16
N SER A 348 16.27 -1.43 21.23
CA SER A 348 17.57 -2.10 21.24
C SER A 348 17.49 -3.38 20.42
N PRO A 349 17.55 -3.26 19.06
CA PRO A 349 17.46 -4.42 18.19
C PRO A 349 18.53 -5.46 18.51
N LEU A 350 18.11 -6.72 18.53
CA LEU A 350 18.94 -7.88 18.78
C LEU A 350 18.79 -8.86 17.62
N LEU A 351 19.91 -9.25 17.02
CA LEU A 351 20.00 -10.35 16.06
C LEU A 351 20.73 -11.53 16.73
N LYS A 352 20.14 -12.72 16.69
CA LYS A 352 20.69 -13.92 17.35
C LYS A 352 20.41 -15.18 16.57
N ALA A 353 21.27 -16.17 16.77
CA ALA A 353 21.03 -17.52 16.28
C ALA A 353 20.09 -18.28 17.24
N THR A 354 19.19 -19.08 16.69
CA THR A 354 18.35 -19.99 17.50
C THR A 354 18.17 -21.33 16.80
N ARG A 355 18.04 -22.39 17.60
CA ARG A 355 17.84 -23.76 17.14
C ARG A 355 16.58 -24.31 17.79
N ASN A 356 15.69 -24.80 16.95
CA ASN A 356 14.41 -25.39 17.31
C ASN A 356 14.34 -26.82 16.72
N PRO A 357 13.39 -27.66 17.17
CA PRO A 357 13.12 -28.94 16.52
C PRO A 357 12.82 -28.78 15.02
N ASP A 358 12.14 -27.69 14.65
CA ASP A 358 11.80 -27.34 13.27
C ASP A 358 12.97 -26.71 12.48
N GLY A 359 14.19 -26.64 13.03
CA GLY A 359 15.39 -26.19 12.31
C GLY A 359 16.11 -25.00 12.95
N GLN A 360 17.01 -24.37 12.18
CA GLN A 360 17.84 -23.26 12.63
C GLN A 360 17.36 -21.93 12.02
N PHE A 361 17.39 -20.88 12.84
CA PHE A 361 16.85 -19.57 12.44
C PHE A 361 17.80 -18.44 12.84
N VAL A 362 17.90 -17.46 11.96
CA VAL A 362 18.36 -16.12 12.31
C VAL A 362 17.14 -15.36 12.81
N TRP A 363 17.19 -14.91 14.06
CA TRP A 363 16.07 -14.27 14.74
C TRP A 363 16.43 -12.83 15.10
N VAL A 364 15.57 -11.90 14.66
CA VAL A 364 15.65 -10.48 15.01
C VAL A 364 14.49 -10.10 15.93
N GLN A 365 14.81 -9.31 16.94
CA GLN A 365 13.85 -8.71 17.86
C GLN A 365 14.15 -7.22 17.96
N MET A 366 13.13 -6.35 17.92
CA MET A 366 13.34 -4.91 18.14
C MET A 366 13.59 -4.56 19.61
N PHE A 367 13.15 -5.45 20.51
CA PHE A 367 13.40 -5.40 21.94
C PHE A 367 13.77 -6.79 22.44
N PRO A 368 14.72 -6.91 23.38
CA PRO A 368 14.90 -8.14 24.12
C PRO A 368 13.59 -8.47 24.84
N THR A 369 12.96 -9.57 24.49
CA THR A 369 11.77 -10.06 25.20
C THR A 369 12.19 -11.09 26.22
N SER A 370 11.60 -11.01 27.42
CA SER A 370 11.73 -12.09 28.39
C SER A 370 10.96 -13.32 27.89
N PRO A 371 11.40 -14.57 28.14
CA PRO A 371 10.76 -15.79 27.62
C PRO A 371 9.33 -16.08 28.12
N GLY A 372 8.65 -15.10 28.73
CA GLY A 372 7.29 -15.25 29.23
C GLY A 372 6.24 -15.45 28.12
N GLY A 373 5.10 -16.01 28.49
CA GLY A 373 3.96 -16.25 27.61
C GLY A 373 3.74 -17.74 27.31
N THR A 374 2.50 -18.08 26.95
CA THR A 374 2.13 -19.44 26.54
C THR A 374 2.47 -19.68 25.07
N ASN A 375 2.49 -20.95 24.66
CA ASN A 375 2.56 -21.29 23.25
C ASN A 375 1.28 -20.77 22.53
N PRO A 376 1.39 -20.30 21.28
CA PRO A 376 0.23 -19.99 20.46
C PRO A 376 -0.68 -21.20 20.23
N PRO A 377 -1.98 -20.98 19.99
CA PRO A 377 -2.92 -22.05 19.65
C PRO A 377 -2.47 -22.77 18.36
N PRO A 378 -2.51 -24.12 18.30
CA PRO A 378 -2.12 -24.87 17.10
C PRO A 378 -2.87 -24.44 15.83
N GLU A 379 -4.09 -23.96 15.97
CA GLU A 379 -4.96 -23.48 14.89
C GLU A 379 -4.33 -22.35 14.08
N LEU A 380 -3.48 -21.52 14.72
CA LEU A 380 -2.73 -20.46 14.04
C LEU A 380 -1.79 -21.05 12.99
N PHE A 381 -1.03 -22.09 13.37
CA PHE A 381 -0.07 -22.74 12.49
C PHE A 381 -0.74 -23.67 11.48
N ALA A 382 -1.92 -24.20 11.81
CA ALA A 382 -2.73 -25.00 10.89
C ALA A 382 -3.17 -24.20 9.65
N GLN A 383 -3.29 -22.86 9.75
CA GLN A 383 -3.59 -21.99 8.60
C GLN A 383 -2.52 -22.04 7.49
N VAL A 384 -1.30 -22.50 7.84
CA VAL A 384 -0.12 -22.48 6.97
C VAL A 384 0.37 -23.89 6.65
N SER A 385 0.50 -24.74 7.67
CA SER A 385 1.29 -25.98 7.61
C SER A 385 0.82 -26.99 6.54
N GLN A 386 -0.46 -27.01 6.19
CA GLN A 386 -1.04 -27.97 5.23
C GLN A 386 -1.29 -27.39 3.83
N ARG A 387 -0.71 -26.22 3.51
CA ARG A 387 -0.98 -25.50 2.26
C ARG A 387 0.28 -25.38 1.41
N PRO A 388 0.58 -26.36 0.54
CA PRO A 388 1.82 -26.40 -0.22
C PRO A 388 1.92 -25.31 -1.30
N ASN A 389 0.78 -24.72 -1.70
CA ASN A 389 0.72 -23.62 -2.65
C ASN A 389 0.68 -22.23 -1.99
N LEU A 390 0.82 -22.14 -0.66
CA LEU A 390 0.78 -20.86 0.05
C LEU A 390 2.12 -20.15 -0.06
N VAL A 391 2.13 -18.98 -0.69
CA VAL A 391 3.31 -18.12 -0.85
C VAL A 391 3.45 -17.20 0.35
N TYR A 392 2.32 -16.63 0.78
CA TYR A 392 2.27 -15.63 1.85
C TYR A 392 0.99 -15.81 2.66
N TYR A 393 1.12 -15.77 3.97
CA TYR A 393 0.02 -15.68 4.92
C TYR A 393 0.33 -14.57 5.92
N SER A 394 -0.67 -13.76 6.23
CA SER A 394 -0.57 -12.77 7.29
C SER A 394 -1.91 -12.60 7.98
N TRP A 395 -1.90 -12.69 9.30
CA TRP A 395 -3.00 -12.32 10.17
C TRP A 395 -2.55 -11.19 11.09
N GLU A 396 -3.43 -10.22 11.32
CA GLU A 396 -3.25 -9.19 12.33
C GLU A 396 -4.56 -8.76 12.98
N ILE A 397 -4.46 -8.32 14.23
CA ILE A 397 -5.47 -7.45 14.84
C ILE A 397 -5.18 -6.03 14.35
N THR A 398 -5.99 -5.55 13.40
CA THR A 398 -5.71 -4.33 12.66
C THR A 398 -5.65 -3.09 13.54
N GLU A 399 -6.51 -2.99 14.57
CA GLU A 399 -6.42 -1.93 15.58
C GLU A 399 -5.03 -1.86 16.24
N HIS A 400 -4.55 -2.99 16.77
CA HIS A 400 -3.29 -3.06 17.50
C HIS A 400 -2.10 -2.75 16.59
N ARG A 401 -2.09 -3.29 15.37
CA ARG A 401 -1.05 -3.02 14.38
C ARG A 401 -1.10 -1.59 13.88
N MET A 402 -2.28 -1.03 13.66
CA MET A 402 -2.45 0.38 13.28
C MET A 402 -1.86 1.30 14.35
N ASN A 403 -2.17 1.07 15.63
CA ASN A 403 -1.61 1.85 16.73
C ASN A 403 -0.08 1.67 16.85
N SER A 404 0.42 0.45 16.69
CA SER A 404 1.86 0.16 16.70
C SER A 404 2.61 0.93 15.60
N TRP A 405 2.09 0.90 14.37
CA TRP A 405 2.68 1.62 13.25
C TRP A 405 2.56 3.12 13.40
N ARG A 406 1.42 3.63 13.89
CA ARG A 406 1.24 5.06 14.16
C ARG A 406 2.33 5.58 15.08
N GLN A 407 2.63 4.85 16.15
CA GLN A 407 3.71 5.21 17.06
C GLN A 407 5.09 5.05 16.43
N TRP A 408 5.35 3.97 15.68
CA TRP A 408 6.60 3.81 14.93
C TRP A 408 6.90 5.04 14.07
N PHE A 409 5.90 5.50 13.33
CA PHE A 409 6.01 6.65 12.45
C PHE A 409 6.23 7.99 13.16
N GLN A 410 5.92 8.09 14.46
CA GLN A 410 6.26 9.25 15.29
C GLN A 410 7.70 9.20 15.80
N LEU A 411 8.28 8.00 15.91
CA LEU A 411 9.65 7.79 16.40
C LEU A 411 10.69 7.80 15.29
N LEU A 412 10.33 7.34 14.08
CA LEU A 412 11.22 7.32 12.92
C LEU A 412 12.00 8.64 12.68
N PRO A 413 11.40 9.84 12.83
CA PRO A 413 12.13 11.10 12.65
C PRO A 413 13.32 11.31 13.61
N LEU A 414 13.39 10.58 14.72
CA LEU A 414 14.48 10.69 15.70
C LEU A 414 15.79 10.07 15.20
N PHE A 415 15.73 9.18 14.21
CA PHE A 415 16.91 8.45 13.72
C PHE A 415 16.86 8.16 12.21
N SER A 416 15.92 8.76 11.47
CA SER A 416 15.81 8.68 10.02
C SER A 416 15.32 10.01 9.43
N ASP A 417 15.40 10.14 8.10
CA ASP A 417 14.93 11.34 7.39
C ASP A 417 13.40 11.36 7.15
N VAL A 418 12.65 10.52 7.86
CA VAL A 418 11.19 10.47 7.80
C VAL A 418 10.60 11.73 8.42
N ARG A 419 9.71 12.41 7.71
CA ARG A 419 8.99 13.57 8.23
C ARG A 419 8.00 13.19 9.34
N GLN A 420 8.05 13.91 10.46
CA GLN A 420 7.04 13.79 11.51
C GLN A 420 5.71 14.37 11.05
N ILE A 421 4.60 13.73 11.45
CA ILE A 421 3.25 14.19 11.14
C ILE A 421 2.56 14.57 12.45
N PRO A 422 2.02 15.80 12.56
CA PRO A 422 1.22 16.19 13.72
C PRO A 422 0.05 15.23 13.96
N ALA A 423 -0.16 14.83 15.21
CA ALA A 423 -1.21 13.88 15.57
C ALA A 423 -2.64 14.40 15.35
N ASN A 424 -2.80 15.70 15.16
CA ASN A 424 -4.08 16.38 14.96
C ASN A 424 -4.45 16.57 13.47
N LEU A 425 -3.62 16.10 12.53
CA LEU A 425 -4.03 16.15 11.13
C LEU A 425 -5.22 15.20 10.87
N PRO A 426 -6.10 15.53 9.91
CA PRO A 426 -7.36 14.81 9.77
C PRO A 426 -7.20 13.30 9.54
N GLY A 427 -6.12 12.84 8.90
CA GLY A 427 -5.84 11.41 8.72
C GLY A 427 -5.50 10.70 10.02
N GLN A 428 -4.67 11.32 10.85
CA GLN A 428 -4.34 10.82 12.18
C GLN A 428 -5.55 10.81 13.12
N ALA A 429 -6.39 11.85 13.06
CA ALA A 429 -7.63 11.92 13.83
C ALA A 429 -8.62 10.83 13.40
N TRP A 430 -8.73 10.59 12.08
CA TRP A 430 -9.56 9.52 11.53
C TRP A 430 -9.09 8.14 11.98
N LEU A 431 -7.78 7.84 11.90
CA LEU A 431 -7.22 6.57 12.36
C LEU A 431 -7.59 6.28 13.81
N GLN A 432 -7.48 7.29 14.68
CA GLN A 432 -7.83 7.16 16.09
C GLN A 432 -9.33 6.90 16.31
N ALA A 433 -10.19 7.58 15.55
CA ALA A 433 -11.64 7.39 15.63
C ALA A 433 -12.10 6.04 15.06
N ALA A 434 -11.44 5.55 14.01
CA ALA A 434 -11.77 4.29 13.35
C ALA A 434 -11.25 3.07 14.11
N ALA A 435 -10.22 3.23 14.95
CA ALA A 435 -9.54 2.15 15.66
C ALA A 435 -10.47 1.10 16.30
N PRO A 436 -11.55 1.48 17.04
CA PRO A 436 -12.43 0.51 17.71
C PRO A 436 -13.25 -0.36 16.73
N LEU A 437 -13.30 0.01 15.46
CA LEU A 437 -13.99 -0.75 14.41
C LEU A 437 -13.06 -1.76 13.71
N LEU A 438 -11.76 -1.76 14.04
CA LEU A 438 -10.73 -2.51 13.32
C LEU A 438 -10.40 -3.85 14.01
N GLY A 439 -11.15 -4.89 13.64
CA GLY A 439 -10.86 -6.28 14.02
C GLY A 439 -9.74 -6.97 13.23
N ASN A 440 -9.89 -8.27 13.00
CA ASN A 440 -8.88 -9.09 12.34
C ASN A 440 -8.80 -8.84 10.82
N THR A 441 -7.59 -8.71 10.30
CA THR A 441 -7.32 -8.77 8.86
C THR A 441 -6.46 -9.98 8.54
N VAL A 442 -6.90 -10.78 7.57
CA VAL A 442 -6.16 -11.93 7.03
C VAL A 442 -5.86 -11.67 5.57
N THR A 443 -4.60 -11.86 5.16
CA THR A 443 -4.11 -11.75 3.79
C THR A 443 -3.42 -13.03 3.38
N GLU A 444 -3.74 -13.53 2.19
CA GLU A 444 -3.18 -14.74 1.62
C GLU A 444 -2.77 -14.51 0.17
N ILE A 445 -1.59 -15.04 -0.19
CA ILE A 445 -1.17 -15.18 -1.59
C ILE A 445 -0.92 -16.66 -1.84
N THR A 446 -1.58 -17.19 -2.87
CA THR A 446 -1.44 -18.59 -3.27
C THR A 446 -0.90 -18.69 -4.69
N PHE A 447 0.04 -19.60 -4.89
CA PHE A 447 0.57 -19.93 -6.19
C PHE A 447 -0.47 -20.71 -7.00
N VAL A 448 -0.66 -20.33 -8.26
CA VAL A 448 -1.59 -20.99 -9.19
C VAL A 448 -0.82 -21.60 -10.35
N SER A 449 0.07 -20.82 -10.96
CA SER A 449 0.93 -21.25 -12.07
C SER A 449 2.19 -20.37 -12.09
N PRO A 450 3.22 -20.69 -12.87
CA PRO A 450 4.44 -19.90 -12.92
C PRO A 450 4.21 -18.42 -13.24
N GLN A 451 3.14 -18.04 -13.93
CA GLN A 451 2.84 -16.64 -14.27
C GLN A 451 1.66 -16.05 -13.48
N LYS A 452 1.07 -16.80 -12.54
CA LYS A 452 -0.15 -16.39 -11.85
C LYS A 452 -0.15 -16.76 -10.38
N MET A 453 -0.47 -15.79 -9.54
CA MET A 453 -0.81 -16.00 -8.14
C MET A 453 -2.18 -15.38 -7.83
N ASN A 454 -2.89 -15.95 -6.86
CA ASN A 454 -4.13 -15.39 -6.35
C ASN A 454 -3.87 -14.66 -5.04
N PHE A 455 -4.49 -13.50 -4.89
CA PHE A 455 -4.50 -12.69 -3.68
C PHE A 455 -5.90 -12.72 -3.06
N VAL A 456 -5.99 -12.97 -1.76
CA VAL A 456 -7.23 -12.82 -1.01
C VAL A 456 -6.95 -12.09 0.29
N ARG A 457 -7.78 -11.12 0.61
CA ARG A 457 -7.79 -10.46 1.91
C ARG A 457 -9.20 -10.33 2.43
N ARG A 458 -9.35 -10.51 3.74
CA ARG A 458 -10.57 -10.19 4.48
C ARG A 458 -10.19 -9.33 5.67
N GLY A 459 -10.90 -8.24 5.87
CA GLY A 459 -10.74 -7.41 7.06
C GLY A 459 -11.83 -6.34 7.16
N PRO A 460 -11.91 -5.60 8.28
CA PRO A 460 -12.99 -4.65 8.56
C PRO A 460 -13.18 -3.60 7.45
N VAL A 461 -12.06 -3.19 6.86
CA VAL A 461 -11.99 -2.17 5.82
C VAL A 461 -11.15 -2.56 4.60
N GLY A 462 -10.68 -3.81 4.55
CA GLY A 462 -9.89 -4.33 3.43
C GLY A 462 -8.41 -3.90 3.40
N LEU A 463 -7.96 -3.18 4.43
CA LEU A 463 -6.57 -2.73 4.62
C LEU A 463 -6.04 -3.18 5.98
N THR A 464 -4.73 -3.45 6.02
CA THR A 464 -3.96 -3.70 7.24
C THR A 464 -3.67 -2.41 8.00
N GLY A 465 -3.27 -2.51 9.26
CA GLY A 465 -2.92 -1.37 10.10
C GLY A 465 -1.71 -0.60 9.56
N PHE A 466 -0.79 -1.29 8.89
CA PHE A 466 0.32 -0.67 8.18
C PHE A 466 -0.16 0.18 7.00
N GLU A 467 -0.96 -0.42 6.11
CA GLU A 467 -1.47 0.26 4.92
C GLU A 467 -2.36 1.46 5.29
N LEU A 468 -3.20 1.34 6.32
CA LEU A 468 -4.00 2.44 6.85
C LEU A 468 -3.13 3.62 7.30
N ASN A 469 -2.02 3.35 8.00
CA ASN A 469 -1.07 4.39 8.35
C ASN A 469 -0.40 4.99 7.12
N LEU A 470 0.07 4.18 6.17
CA LEU A 470 0.70 4.70 4.95
C LEU A 470 -0.25 5.61 4.19
N VAL A 471 -1.49 5.19 4.02
CA VAL A 471 -2.60 5.94 3.40
C VAL A 471 -2.83 7.28 4.12
N ALA A 472 -2.99 7.25 5.44
CA ALA A 472 -3.19 8.46 6.23
C ALA A 472 -2.00 9.40 6.13
N ARG A 473 -0.78 8.88 6.33
CA ARG A 473 0.45 9.67 6.25
C ARG A 473 0.64 10.30 4.88
N ALA A 474 0.45 9.52 3.83
CA ALA A 474 0.53 9.95 2.44
C ALA A 474 -0.41 11.13 2.18
N LEU A 475 -1.67 10.99 2.53
CA LEU A 475 -2.69 12.02 2.34
C LEU A 475 -2.48 13.23 3.25
N ASP A 476 -2.03 13.06 4.49
CA ASP A 476 -1.71 14.15 5.42
C ASP A 476 -0.52 14.98 4.92
N LEU A 477 0.55 14.31 4.47
CA LEU A 477 1.77 14.93 3.96
C LEU A 477 1.67 15.44 2.52
N TRP A 478 0.64 15.03 1.77
CA TRP A 478 0.51 15.36 0.36
C TRP A 478 0.56 16.88 0.15
N GLY A 479 1.56 17.32 -0.62
CA GLY A 479 1.86 18.74 -0.81
C GLY A 479 2.76 19.15 -1.98
N LEU A 480 3.34 18.25 -2.79
CA LEU A 480 3.89 18.50 -4.15
C LEU A 480 4.36 17.15 -4.75
N PRO A 481 4.26 16.89 -6.08
CA PRO A 481 4.59 15.60 -6.72
C PRO A 481 6.02 15.07 -6.47
N LYS A 482 6.95 15.94 -6.07
CA LYS A 482 8.37 15.60 -5.87
C LYS A 482 8.67 14.97 -4.51
N ASP A 483 7.75 15.06 -3.56
CA ASP A 483 7.95 14.66 -2.16
C ASP A 483 7.14 13.41 -1.78
N PHE A 484 6.38 12.86 -2.74
CA PHE A 484 5.71 11.59 -2.55
C PHE A 484 6.75 10.47 -2.45
N GLY A 485 6.78 9.75 -1.34
CA GLY A 485 7.72 8.66 -1.11
C GLY A 485 9.17 9.09 -0.86
N LYS A 486 9.49 10.38 -0.92
CA LYS A 486 10.82 10.87 -0.57
C LYS A 486 10.90 11.19 0.93
N LEU A 487 11.72 10.41 1.61
CA LEU A 487 12.27 10.73 2.93
C LEU A 487 13.17 11.96 2.76
N GLN A 488 12.62 13.16 2.95
CA GLN A 488 13.42 14.38 2.92
C GLN A 488 13.30 15.13 4.25
N LYS A 489 14.49 15.45 4.78
CA LYS A 489 14.66 16.30 5.94
C LYS A 489 14.03 17.68 5.67
N PRO A 490 13.28 18.28 6.61
CA PRO A 490 13.00 19.70 6.53
C PRO A 490 14.33 20.46 6.52
N PRO A 491 14.45 21.59 5.78
CA PRO A 491 15.66 22.39 5.82
C PRO A 491 16.00 22.73 7.29
N PRO A 492 17.28 22.68 7.69
CA PRO A 492 17.66 23.02 9.05
C PRO A 492 17.12 24.41 9.38
N LYS A 493 16.43 24.55 10.51
CA LYS A 493 16.07 25.87 11.02
C LYS A 493 17.37 26.67 11.15
N PRO A 494 17.43 27.91 10.63
CA PRO A 494 18.56 28.78 10.90
C PRO A 494 18.77 28.82 12.41
N ILE A 495 19.97 28.46 12.85
CA ILE A 495 20.38 28.72 14.22
C ILE A 495 20.49 30.24 14.31
N THR A 496 19.44 30.89 14.81
CA THR A 496 19.59 32.24 15.34
C THR A 496 20.57 32.10 16.50
N LYS A 497 21.80 32.57 16.28
CA LYS A 497 22.77 32.71 17.37
C LYS A 497 22.11 33.56 18.48
N PRO A 498 22.33 33.20 19.76
CA PRO A 498 21.79 33.97 20.89
C PRO A 498 22.27 35.42 20.86
#